data_AF-A0A8T3U083-F1
#
_entry.id   AF-A0A8T3U083-F1
#
_cell.length_a   1.000
_cell.length_b   1.000
_cell.length_c   1.000
_cell.angle_alpha   90.00
_cell.angle_beta   90.00
_cell.angle_gamma   90.00
#
_symmetry.space_group_name_H-M   'P 1'
#
loop_
_entity.id
_entity.type
_entity.pdbx_description
1 polymer ?
#
loop_
_entity_poly.entity_id
_entity_poly.type
_entity_poly.pdbx_seq_one_letter_code
_entity_poly.pdbx_strand_id
1 'polypeptide(L)' 'MRVRGISGRRRRRGGRAASRDYFTDDNSNKHESAINRLREAGITFGCGGVATTFCPDGSVTRGQMAAFLHRALGD' A
#
# COMPACT_ATOMS: atom_id res chain seq x y z
N MET A 1 -15.72 40.45 -22.08
CA MET A 1 -15.27 39.08 -22.40
C MET A 1 -13.79 38.89 -22.03
N ARG A 2 -13.49 38.17 -20.95
CA ARG A 2 -12.17 37.56 -20.73
C ARG A 2 -12.41 36.13 -20.26
N VAL A 3 -12.20 35.18 -21.16
CA VAL A 3 -12.34 33.75 -20.87
C VAL A 3 -11.16 33.36 -19.98
N ARG A 4 -11.41 33.14 -18.68
CA ARG A 4 -10.41 32.57 -17.77
C ARG A 4 -10.27 31.09 -18.11
N GLY A 5 -9.10 30.73 -18.62
CA GLY A 5 -8.74 29.38 -19.02
C GLY A 5 -8.98 28.37 -17.90
N ILE A 6 -9.70 27.31 -18.23
CA ILE A 6 -9.83 26.12 -17.40
C ILE A 6 -8.45 25.45 -17.38
N SER A 7 -7.65 25.77 -16.38
CA SER A 7 -6.42 25.04 -16.08
C SER A 7 -6.84 23.65 -15.60
N GLY A 8 -6.87 22.72 -16.55
CA GLY A 8 -7.09 21.30 -16.30
C GLY A 8 -6.01 20.79 -15.36
N ARG A 9 -6.33 20.75 -14.06
CA ARG A 9 -5.62 19.91 -13.10
C ARG A 9 -5.87 18.47 -13.52
N ARG A 10 -5.02 17.96 -14.42
CA ARG A 10 -4.84 16.54 -14.65
C ARG A 10 -4.53 15.94 -13.28
N ARG A 11 -5.55 15.38 -12.62
CA ARG A 11 -5.34 14.47 -11.50
C ARG A 11 -4.56 13.32 -12.12
N ARG A 12 -3.23 13.36 -11.99
CA ARG A 12 -2.35 12.24 -12.33
C ARG A 12 -2.81 11.08 -11.45
N ARG A 13 -3.70 10.23 -11.98
CA ARG A 13 -4.00 8.90 -11.47
C ARG A 13 -2.81 8.01 -11.82
N GLY A 14 -1.66 8.31 -11.23
CA GLY A 14 -0.50 7.43 -11.18
C GLY A 14 -0.26 7.19 -9.70
N GLY A 15 -0.42 5.94 -9.26
CA GLY A 15 -0.29 5.58 -7.85
C GLY A 15 1.01 6.16 -7.28
N ARG A 16 0.88 7.10 -6.34
CA ARG A 16 2.02 7.63 -5.59
C ARG A 16 2.83 6.45 -5.07
N ALA A 17 4.16 6.51 -5.19
CA ALA A 17 5.02 5.65 -4.38
C ALA A 17 4.63 5.82 -2.91
N ALA A 18 4.77 4.77 -2.10
CA ALA A 18 4.58 4.92 -0.66
C ALA A 18 5.49 6.04 -0.14
N SER A 19 4.96 6.85 0.76
CA SER A 19 5.65 8.01 1.32
C SER A 19 6.68 7.63 2.39
N ARG A 20 6.60 6.40 2.92
CA ARG A 20 7.45 5.88 3.99
C ARG A 20 7.78 4.40 3.76
N ASP A 21 8.99 4.02 4.17
CA ASP A 21 9.39 2.62 4.35
C ASP A 21 8.93 2.13 5.74
N TYR A 22 8.15 1.06 5.76
CA TYR A 22 7.55 0.49 6.97
C TYR A 22 8.21 -0.80 7.44
N PHE A 23 8.90 -1.52 6.56
CA PHE A 23 9.36 -2.87 6.83
C PHE A 23 10.84 -3.01 6.49
N THR A 24 11.64 -3.52 7.41
CA THR A 24 13.10 -3.56 7.22
C THR A 24 13.55 -4.73 6.34
N ASP A 25 12.68 -5.73 6.13
CA ASP A 25 12.98 -7.00 5.46
C ASP A 25 12.45 -7.09 4.02
N ASP A 26 11.97 -5.99 3.42
CA ASP A 26 11.50 -5.94 2.03
C ASP A 26 12.32 -5.02 1.10
N ASN A 27 13.38 -4.38 1.59
CA ASN A 27 14.25 -3.41 0.89
C ASN A 27 14.87 -3.87 -0.46
N SER A 28 14.87 -5.18 -0.76
CA SER A 28 15.34 -5.73 -2.04
C SER A 28 14.22 -6.45 -2.82
N ASN A 29 12.97 -6.29 -2.37
CA ASN A 29 11.82 -6.93 -2.98
C ASN A 29 11.26 -6.04 -4.09
N LYS A 30 11.05 -6.59 -5.28
CA LYS A 30 10.40 -5.86 -6.40
C LYS A 30 9.01 -5.31 -6.07
N HIS A 31 8.39 -5.80 -4.99
CA HIS A 31 7.09 -5.39 -4.49
C HIS A 31 7.14 -4.41 -3.32
N GLU A 32 8.31 -3.97 -2.86
CA GLU A 32 8.50 -3.04 -1.72
C GLU A 32 7.56 -1.83 -1.78
N SER A 33 7.52 -1.11 -2.93
CA SER A 33 6.60 0.02 -3.08
C SER A 33 5.13 -0.37 -2.94
N ALA A 34 4.73 -1.57 -3.36
CA ALA A 34 3.36 -2.04 -3.20
C ALA A 34 3.08 -2.45 -1.75
N ILE A 35 4.02 -3.13 -1.10
CA ILE A 35 3.96 -3.52 0.32
C ILE A 35 3.78 -2.29 1.20
N ASN A 36 4.61 -1.25 1.00
CA ASN A 36 4.51 -0.01 1.76
C ASN A 36 3.17 0.70 1.51
N ARG A 37 2.62 0.67 0.29
CA ARG A 37 1.27 1.22 0.03
C ARG A 37 0.15 0.44 0.71
N LEU A 38 0.26 -0.89 0.77
CA LEU A 38 -0.70 -1.71 1.51
C LEU A 38 -0.66 -1.37 3.01
N ARG A 39 0.52 -1.06 3.56
CA ARG A 39 0.67 -0.65 4.95
C ARG A 39 0.10 0.74 5.22
N GLU A 40 0.33 1.69 4.31
CA GLU A 40 -0.28 3.03 4.37
C GLU A 40 -1.80 2.98 4.30
N ALA A 41 -2.35 2.09 3.46
CA ALA A 41 -3.78 1.86 3.36
C ALA A 41 -4.37 1.07 4.55
N GLY A 42 -3.54 0.60 5.49
CA GLY A 42 -3.98 -0.20 6.63
C GLY A 42 -4.44 -1.61 6.27
N ILE A 43 -4.05 -2.14 5.10
CA ILE A 43 -4.45 -3.47 4.63
C ILE A 43 -3.59 -4.55 5.26
N THR A 44 -2.27 -4.34 5.28
CA THR A 44 -1.28 -5.24 5.92
C THR A 44 -0.65 -4.58 7.14
N PHE A 45 -0.26 -5.41 8.11
CA PHE A 45 0.44 -4.99 9.34
C PHE A 45 1.76 -5.76 9.56
N GLY A 46 2.19 -6.56 8.59
CA GLY A 46 3.37 -7.41 8.73
C GLY A 46 3.08 -8.75 9.40
N CYS A 47 4.15 -9.44 9.80
CA CYS A 47 4.14 -10.81 10.32
C CYS A 47 4.66 -10.90 11.77
N GLY A 48 4.37 -12.01 12.45
CA GLY A 48 5.01 -12.37 13.72
C GLY A 48 4.75 -11.44 14.92
N GLY A 49 3.81 -10.48 14.80
CA GLY A 49 3.56 -9.46 15.82
C GLY A 49 4.63 -8.36 15.87
N VAL A 50 5.59 -8.37 14.93
CA VAL A 50 6.65 -7.37 14.85
C VAL A 50 6.23 -6.28 13.87
N ALA A 51 6.17 -5.03 14.34
CA ALA A 51 5.62 -3.92 13.58
C ALA A 51 6.44 -3.53 12.33
N THR A 52 7.70 -3.97 12.24
CA THR A 52 8.67 -3.59 11.20
C THR A 52 9.09 -4.75 10.30
N THR A 53 8.37 -5.88 10.32
CA THR A 53 8.70 -7.07 9.52
C THR A 53 7.51 -7.50 8.67
N PHE A 54 7.71 -7.67 7.36
CA PHE A 54 6.69 -8.07 6.40
C PHE A 54 6.65 -9.59 6.15
N CYS A 55 7.80 -10.27 6.21
CA CYS A 55 8.00 -11.67 5.80
C CYS A 55 7.61 -11.91 4.32
N PRO A 56 8.37 -11.40 3.33
CA PRO A 56 8.00 -11.47 1.91
C PRO A 56 7.84 -12.88 1.34
N ASP A 57 8.57 -13.86 1.89
CA ASP A 57 8.49 -15.27 1.48
C ASP A 57 7.53 -16.09 2.35
N GLY A 58 6.84 -15.45 3.30
CA GLY A 58 5.88 -16.07 4.20
C GLY A 58 4.57 -16.40 3.50
N SER A 59 4.04 -17.61 3.75
CA SER A 59 2.72 -18.00 3.26
C SER A 59 1.61 -17.20 3.95
N VAL A 60 0.63 -16.75 3.16
CA VAL A 60 -0.59 -16.12 3.67
C VAL A 60 -1.68 -17.18 3.87
N THR A 61 -2.15 -17.35 5.09
CA THR A 61 -3.30 -18.22 5.38
C THR A 61 -4.59 -17.67 4.77
N ARG A 62 -5.59 -18.53 4.56
CA ARG A 62 -6.91 -18.11 4.06
C ARG A 62 -7.56 -17.03 4.94
N GLY A 63 -7.40 -17.14 6.27
CA GLY A 63 -7.92 -16.15 7.22
C GLY A 63 -7.22 -14.78 7.11
N GLN A 64 -5.90 -14.75 6.93
CA GLN A 64 -5.17 -13.51 6.68
C GLN A 64 -5.57 -12.87 5.35
N MET A 65 -5.74 -13.67 4.29
CA MET A 65 -6.22 -13.16 3.00
C MET A 65 -7.63 -12.55 3.13
N ALA A 66 -8.54 -13.22 3.85
CA ALA A 66 -9.87 -12.67 4.12
C ALA A 66 -9.80 -11.32 4.87
N ALA A 67 -8.91 -11.21 5.86
CA ALA A 67 -8.70 -9.95 6.58
C ALA A 67 -8.15 -8.83 5.67
N PHE A 68 -7.25 -9.15 4.73
CA PHE A 68 -6.78 -8.17 3.74
C PHE A 68 -7.91 -7.67 2.84
N LEU A 69 -8.73 -8.58 2.32
CA LEU A 69 -9.87 -8.24 1.48
C LEU A 69 -10.90 -7.40 2.22
N HIS A 70 -11.24 -7.77 3.46
CA HIS A 70 -12.15 -6.99 4.30
C HIS A 70 -11.65 -5.55 4.53
N ARG A 71 -10.37 -5.38 4.88
CA ARG A 71 -9.78 -4.04 5.04
C ARG A 71 -9.68 -3.24 3.74
N ALA A 72 -9.48 -3.92 2.61
CA ALA A 72 -9.31 -3.28 1.32
C ALA A 72 -10.63 -2.81 0.71
N LEU A 73 -11.70 -3.58 0.89
CA LEU A 73 -13.00 -3.30 0.28
C LEU A 73 -13.88 -2.46 1.19
N GLY A 74 -13.78 -2.63 2.51
CA GLY A 74 -14.75 -2.07 3.45
C GLY A 74 -16.13 -2.67 3.23
N ASP A 75 -16.87 -2.91 4.31
CA ASP A 75 -18.31 -3.10 4.21
C ASP A 75 -19.01 -1.73 4.34
#